data_AF-A0A6N2ZQX2-F1
#
_entry.id   AF-A0A6N2ZQX2-F1
#
_cell.length_a   1.000
_cell.length_b   1.000
_cell.length_c   1.000
_cell.angle_alpha   90.00
_cell.angle_beta   90.00
_cell.angle_gamma   90.00
#
_symmetry.space_group_name_H-M   'P 1'
#
loop_
_entity.id
_entity.type
_entity.pdbx_description
1 polymer ?
#
loop_
_entity_poly.entity_id
_entity_poly.type
_entity_poly.pdbx_seq_one_letter_code
_entity_poly.pdbx_strand_id
1 'polypeptide(L)'
;MIEILTKIREQDKTLVFSKKVINTFIVLVFGIVLGIFSKWLDNTPLNDSIMWKRFLLGYLDLGNVFSMIGIWLLIALCISIYSATPLRASINVFIFFLGMNISYHIYTIIFAGFNPMNYMMIWYFLTLFSPILAFICWYSKGSGIIPVIINTCIIAIMILCCFGIGMWYFNFTSIINTIIFITTLIILYNTPQKSIITLIGGLVIAFVVILL
;
A
#
# COMPACT_ATOMS: atom_id res chain seq x y z
N MET A 1 -9.05 -1.40 -27.56
CA MET A 1 -8.61 -1.16 -26.16
C MET A 1 -9.27 -2.11 -25.18
N ILE A 2 -10.61 -2.18 -25.11
CA ILE A 2 -11.34 -3.05 -24.15
C ILE A 2 -10.97 -4.54 -24.34
N GLU A 3 -10.91 -5.04 -25.57
CA GLU A 3 -10.54 -6.44 -25.85
C GLU A 3 -9.11 -6.82 -25.43
N ILE A 4 -8.17 -5.88 -25.50
CA ILE A 4 -6.78 -6.11 -25.08
C ILE A 4 -6.74 -6.25 -23.56
N LEU A 5 -7.45 -5.38 -22.85
CA LEU A 5 -7.52 -5.40 -21.38
C LEU A 5 -8.22 -6.66 -20.85
N THR A 6 -9.30 -7.12 -21.50
CA THR A 6 -9.99 -8.36 -21.10
C THR A 6 -9.15 -9.60 -21.32
N LYS A 7 -8.27 -9.62 -22.34
CA LYS A 7 -7.30 -10.71 -22.54
C LYS A 7 -6.26 -10.79 -21.43
N ILE A 8 -5.91 -9.65 -20.81
CA ILE A 8 -4.96 -9.63 -19.70
C ILE A 8 -5.60 -10.23 -18.44
N ARG A 9 -6.76 -9.73 -18.01
CA ARG A 9 -7.47 -10.28 -16.84
C ARG A 9 -8.98 -10.12 -17.04
N GLU A 10 -9.71 -11.22 -16.89
CA GLU A 10 -11.17 -11.22 -16.97
C GLU A 10 -11.79 -10.53 -15.76
N GLN A 11 -12.83 -9.74 -16.02
CA GLN A 11 -13.53 -8.96 -15.00
C GLN A 11 -14.70 -9.76 -14.44
N ASP A 12 -14.79 -9.83 -13.11
CA ASP A 12 -15.97 -10.39 -12.48
C ASP A 12 -17.10 -9.35 -12.47
N LYS A 13 -17.97 -9.44 -13.47
CA LYS A 13 -19.15 -8.59 -13.62
C LYS A 13 -20.39 -9.16 -12.93
N THR A 14 -20.31 -10.36 -12.34
CA THR A 14 -21.46 -11.07 -11.75
C THR A 14 -21.89 -10.48 -10.40
N LEU A 15 -21.05 -9.63 -9.80
CA LEU A 15 -21.36 -8.97 -8.54
C LEU A 15 -22.62 -8.10 -8.61
N VAL A 16 -23.59 -8.47 -7.78
CA VAL A 16 -24.82 -7.73 -7.53
C VAL A 16 -24.51 -6.33 -7.00
N PHE A 17 -25.32 -5.34 -7.40
CA PHE A 17 -25.12 -3.94 -7.02
C PHE A 17 -25.03 -3.73 -5.50
N SER A 18 -25.89 -4.38 -4.70
CA SER A 18 -25.87 -4.29 -3.23
C SER A 18 -24.52 -4.71 -2.64
N LYS A 19 -23.94 -5.80 -3.12
CA LYS A 19 -22.60 -6.27 -2.69
C LYS A 19 -21.50 -5.27 -3.06
N LYS A 20 -21.61 -4.58 -4.21
CA LYS A 20 -20.65 -3.52 -4.58
C LYS A 20 -20.69 -2.38 -3.56
N VAL A 21 -21.89 -1.91 -3.20
CA VAL A 21 -22.06 -0.85 -2.21
C VAL A 21 -21.51 -1.27 -0.85
N ILE A 22 -21.87 -2.47 -0.37
CA ILE A 22 -21.40 -3.00 0.92
C ILE A 22 -19.87 -3.10 0.94
N ASN A 23 -19.25 -3.64 -0.12
CA ASN A 23 -17.79 -3.76 -0.18
C ASN A 23 -17.10 -2.39 -0.09
N THR A 24 -17.60 -1.39 -0.82
CA THR A 24 -17.05 -0.02 -0.72
C THR A 24 -17.25 0.57 0.67
N PHE A 25 -18.41 0.35 1.28
CA PHE A 25 -18.69 0.84 2.62
C PHE A 25 -17.75 0.22 3.66
N ILE A 26 -17.52 -1.09 3.60
CA ILE A 26 -16.56 -1.79 4.47
C ILE A 26 -15.15 -1.21 4.30
N VAL A 27 -14.72 -0.98 3.05
CA VAL A 27 -13.41 -0.39 2.75
C VAL A 27 -13.29 1.04 3.29
N LEU A 28 -14.36 1.84 3.22
CA LEU A 28 -14.40 3.17 3.82
C LEU A 28 -14.25 3.11 5.34
N VAL A 29 -15.04 2.26 6.01
CA VAL A 29 -14.99 2.08 7.47
C VAL A 29 -13.60 1.60 7.89
N PHE A 30 -13.02 0.66 7.15
CA PHE A 30 -11.65 0.20 7.39
C PHE A 30 -10.62 1.33 7.28
N GLY A 31 -10.75 2.19 6.25
CA GLY A 31 -9.92 3.38 6.10
C GLY A 31 -10.05 4.33 7.29
N ILE A 32 -11.28 4.63 7.73
CA ILE A 32 -11.55 5.52 8.89
C ILE A 32 -10.94 4.96 10.17
N VAL A 33 -11.16 3.66 10.45
CA VAL A 33 -10.62 3.01 11.64
C VAL A 33 -9.09 3.05 11.62
N LEU A 34 -8.46 2.78 10.47
CA LEU A 34 -7.01 2.85 10.34
C LEU A 34 -6.45 4.26 10.45
N GLY A 35 -7.14 5.29 9.94
CA GLY A 35 -6.70 6.68 10.08
C GLY A 35 -6.72 7.15 11.53
N ILE A 36 -7.79 6.83 12.28
CA ILE A 36 -7.89 7.08 13.72
C ILE A 36 -6.81 6.29 14.47
N PHE A 37 -6.68 5.00 14.18
CA PHE A 37 -5.73 4.12 14.86
C PHE A 37 -4.28 4.55 14.62
N SER A 38 -3.94 4.91 13.38
CA SER A 38 -2.64 5.46 13.03
C SER A 38 -2.33 6.71 13.85
N LYS A 39 -3.25 7.68 13.92
CA LYS A 39 -2.97 8.90 14.67
C LYS A 39 -2.91 8.69 16.18
N TRP A 40 -3.75 7.80 16.70
CA TRP A 40 -3.68 7.38 18.10
C TRP A 40 -2.32 6.74 18.42
N LEU A 41 -1.80 5.92 17.50
CA LEU A 41 -0.50 5.26 17.66
C LEU A 41 0.65 6.27 17.63
N ASP A 42 0.63 7.25 16.71
CA ASP A 42 1.62 8.34 16.64
C ASP A 42 1.70 9.14 17.95
N ASN A 43 0.55 9.33 18.60
CA ASN A 43 0.45 10.10 19.85
C ASN A 43 0.70 9.23 21.10
N THR A 44 0.98 7.93 20.96
CA THR A 44 1.23 7.06 22.09
C THR A 44 2.70 7.15 22.51
N PRO A 45 3.02 7.72 23.69
CA PRO A 45 4.40 7.85 24.11
C PRO A 45 5.03 6.49 24.39
N LEU A 46 6.29 6.36 24.00
CA LEU A 46 7.17 5.28 24.43
C LEU A 46 7.25 5.31 25.96
N ASN A 47 7.02 4.14 26.57
CA ASN A 47 7.21 3.97 28.01
C ASN A 47 7.90 2.62 28.27
N ASP A 48 9.19 2.69 28.55
CA ASP A 48 10.08 1.54 28.71
C ASP A 48 9.80 0.70 29.96
N SER A 49 9.04 1.24 30.92
CA SER A 49 8.62 0.49 32.11
C SER A 49 7.57 -0.58 31.80
N ILE A 50 6.86 -0.46 30.66
CA ILE A 50 5.79 -1.36 30.26
C ILE A 50 6.31 -2.31 29.18
N MET A 51 6.45 -3.60 29.51
CA MET A 51 7.07 -4.62 28.65
C MET A 51 6.48 -4.65 27.22
N TRP A 52 5.15 -4.60 27.07
CA TRP A 52 4.52 -4.62 25.76
C TRP A 52 4.83 -3.36 24.94
N LYS A 53 4.92 -2.18 25.58
CA LYS A 53 5.28 -0.93 24.90
C LYS A 53 6.73 -0.93 24.44
N ARG A 54 7.65 -1.39 25.29
CA ARG A 54 9.07 -1.52 24.93
C ARG A 54 9.28 -2.44 23.74
N PHE A 55 8.57 -3.57 23.70
CA PHE A 55 8.67 -4.49 22.57
C PHE A 55 7.99 -3.95 21.31
N LEU A 56 6.72 -3.53 21.41
CA LEU A 56 5.92 -3.14 20.25
C LEU A 56 6.34 -1.77 19.67
N LEU A 57 6.49 -0.76 20.51
CA LEU A 57 6.83 0.59 20.06
C LEU A 57 8.35 0.80 19.97
N GLY A 58 9.15 0.12 20.78
CA GLY A 58 10.61 0.24 20.77
C GLY A 58 11.29 -0.66 19.74
N TYR A 59 11.23 -1.98 19.93
CA TYR A 59 11.94 -2.93 19.05
C TYR A 59 11.30 -3.09 17.67
N LEU A 60 9.97 -3.18 17.63
CA LEU A 60 9.24 -3.32 16.37
C LEU A 60 8.95 -1.98 15.70
N ASP A 61 9.16 -0.86 16.41
CA ASP A 61 8.93 0.49 15.91
C ASP A 61 7.51 0.71 15.37
N LEU A 62 6.51 0.06 16.00
CA LEU A 62 5.10 0.12 15.57
C LEU A 62 4.55 1.55 15.59
N GLY A 63 5.11 2.43 16.44
CA GLY A 63 4.78 3.86 16.47
C GLY A 63 5.02 4.56 15.14
N ASN A 64 5.97 4.08 14.34
CA ASN A 64 6.33 4.68 13.05
C ASN A 64 5.79 3.91 11.85
N VAL A 65 5.15 2.76 12.03
CA VAL A 65 4.72 1.91 10.89
C VAL A 65 3.75 2.61 9.97
N PHE A 66 2.77 3.32 10.52
CA PHE A 66 1.82 4.07 9.70
C PHE A 66 2.38 5.40 9.20
N SER A 67 3.57 5.81 9.65
CA SER A 67 4.35 6.88 9.03
C SER A 67 5.10 6.42 7.77
N MET A 68 5.31 5.10 7.61
CA MET A 68 6.00 4.52 6.46
C MET A 68 5.04 4.34 5.27
N ILE A 69 5.43 4.77 4.08
CA ILE A 69 4.57 4.67 2.89
C ILE A 69 4.31 3.21 2.47
N GLY A 70 5.22 2.28 2.81
CA GLY A 70 5.16 0.88 2.41
C GLY A 70 3.90 0.14 2.89
N ILE A 71 3.43 0.39 4.13
CA ILE A 71 2.23 -0.27 4.64
C ILE A 71 0.98 0.16 3.87
N TRP A 72 0.91 1.44 3.52
CA TRP A 72 -0.20 2.00 2.76
C TRP A 72 -0.23 1.49 1.32
N LEU A 73 0.94 1.35 0.69
CA LEU A 73 1.08 0.72 -0.62
C LEU A 73 0.63 -0.74 -0.60
N LEU A 74 1.04 -1.51 0.42
CA LEU A 74 0.62 -2.90 0.59
C LEU A 74 -0.90 -3.04 0.74
N ILE A 75 -1.53 -2.21 1.59
CA ILE A 75 -2.98 -2.25 1.78
C ILE A 75 -3.70 -1.87 0.49
N ALA A 76 -3.27 -0.81 -0.20
CA ALA A 76 -3.84 -0.41 -1.47
C ALA A 76 -3.69 -1.50 -2.55
N LEU A 77 -2.55 -2.18 -2.57
CA LEU A 77 -2.28 -3.31 -3.46
C LEU A 77 -3.26 -4.47 -3.21
N CYS A 78 -3.47 -4.85 -1.94
CA CYS A 78 -4.47 -5.86 -1.57
C CYS A 78 -5.86 -5.48 -2.03
N ILE A 79 -6.33 -4.27 -1.70
CA ILE A 79 -7.65 -3.78 -2.10
C ILE A 79 -7.79 -3.79 -3.63
N SER A 80 -6.74 -3.37 -4.34
CA SER A 80 -6.72 -3.38 -5.80
C SER A 80 -6.83 -4.79 -6.34
N ILE A 81 -5.91 -5.69 -6.00
CA ILE A 81 -5.83 -7.04 -6.58
C ILE A 81 -7.11 -7.85 -6.36
N TYR A 82 -7.68 -7.77 -5.16
CA TYR A 82 -8.86 -8.53 -4.76
C TYR A 82 -10.19 -7.86 -5.10
N SER A 83 -10.17 -6.66 -5.70
CA SER A 83 -11.39 -6.07 -6.26
C SER A 83 -11.86 -6.83 -7.50
N ALA A 84 -13.16 -6.82 -7.75
CA ALA A 84 -13.77 -7.61 -8.82
C ALA A 84 -13.47 -7.12 -10.24
N THR A 85 -13.33 -5.80 -10.39
CA THR A 85 -13.01 -5.16 -11.67
C THR A 85 -12.01 -4.02 -11.42
N PRO A 86 -11.27 -3.58 -12.44
CA PRO A 86 -10.25 -2.54 -12.25
C PRO A 86 -10.88 -1.19 -11.86
N LEU A 87 -12.10 -0.88 -12.33
CA LEU A 87 -12.83 0.31 -11.88
C LEU A 87 -13.22 0.20 -10.40
N ARG A 88 -13.55 -1.01 -9.92
CA ARG A 88 -13.84 -1.24 -8.50
C ARG A 88 -12.59 -1.13 -7.64
N ALA A 89 -11.44 -1.58 -8.14
CA ALA A 89 -10.14 -1.34 -7.51
C ALA A 89 -9.90 0.16 -7.31
N SER A 90 -10.08 0.96 -8.36
CA SER A 90 -9.95 2.42 -8.31
C SER A 90 -10.84 3.05 -7.24
N ILE A 91 -12.14 2.74 -7.26
CA ILE A 91 -13.12 3.31 -6.32
C ILE A 91 -12.78 2.91 -4.89
N ASN A 92 -12.48 1.63 -4.65
CA ASN A 92 -12.22 1.13 -3.30
C ASN A 92 -10.93 1.72 -2.72
N VAL A 93 -9.83 1.77 -3.48
CA VAL A 93 -8.57 2.36 -3.01
C VAL A 93 -8.71 3.86 -2.77
N PHE A 94 -9.41 4.57 -3.65
CA PHE A 94 -9.67 6.00 -3.45
C PHE A 94 -10.45 6.27 -2.16
N ILE A 95 -11.55 5.55 -1.96
CA ILE A 95 -12.42 5.72 -0.79
C ILE A 95 -11.72 5.28 0.50
N PHE A 96 -10.88 4.25 0.44
CA PHE A 96 -9.99 3.86 1.54
C PHE A 96 -9.09 5.02 1.98
N PHE A 97 -8.32 5.58 1.03
CA PHE A 97 -7.41 6.68 1.33
C PHE A 97 -8.13 7.96 1.75
N LEU A 98 -9.31 8.24 1.18
CA LEU A 98 -10.13 9.37 1.57
C LEU A 98 -10.61 9.23 3.03
N GLY A 99 -11.16 8.08 3.41
CA GLY A 99 -11.57 7.81 4.80
C GLY A 99 -10.39 7.87 5.77
N MET A 100 -9.27 7.27 5.40
CA MET A 100 -8.06 7.27 6.20
C MET A 100 -7.51 8.69 6.42
N ASN A 101 -7.28 9.47 5.36
CA ASN A 101 -6.66 10.78 5.49
C ASN A 101 -7.58 11.81 6.16
N ILE A 102 -8.89 11.76 5.90
CA ILE A 102 -9.85 12.67 6.56
C ILE A 102 -9.91 12.36 8.05
N SER A 103 -10.05 11.10 8.43
CA SER A 103 -10.15 10.72 9.83
C SER A 103 -8.85 10.97 10.60
N TYR A 104 -7.69 10.70 10.00
CA TYR A 104 -6.38 11.05 10.56
C TYR A 104 -6.26 12.57 10.80
N HIS A 105 -6.65 13.38 9.82
CA HIS A 105 -6.54 14.83 9.92
C HIS A 105 -7.49 15.40 10.98
N ILE A 106 -8.75 14.95 10.99
CA ILE A 106 -9.74 15.34 12.00
C ILE A 106 -9.26 14.94 13.39
N TYR A 107 -8.74 13.72 13.56
CA TYR A 107 -8.20 13.29 14.85
C TYR A 107 -7.06 14.20 15.30
N THR A 108 -6.17 14.56 14.39
CA THR A 108 -5.04 15.44 14.69
C THR A 108 -5.50 16.81 15.19
N ILE A 109 -6.49 17.41 14.53
CA ILE A 109 -7.02 18.72 14.92
C ILE A 109 -7.74 18.64 16.27
N ILE A 110 -8.63 17.66 16.45
CA ILE A 110 -9.52 17.59 17.61
C ILE A 110 -8.79 17.08 18.85
N PHE A 111 -8.01 16.00 18.72
CA PHE A 111 -7.41 15.30 19.88
C PHE A 111 -5.93 15.63 20.07
N ALA A 112 -5.18 15.93 19.00
CA ALA A 112 -3.76 16.28 19.11
C ALA A 112 -3.53 17.80 19.24
N GLY A 113 -4.53 18.62 18.92
CA GLY A 113 -4.51 20.07 19.15
C GLY A 113 -3.69 20.89 18.14
N PHE A 114 -3.36 20.33 16.97
CA PHE A 114 -2.65 21.07 15.91
C PHE A 114 -3.15 20.67 14.51
N ASN A 115 -2.85 21.50 13.50
CA ASN A 115 -3.25 21.26 12.11
C ASN A 115 -2.01 21.13 11.19
N PRO A 116 -1.62 19.91 10.78
CA PRO A 116 -0.48 19.66 9.89
C PRO A 116 -0.85 19.82 8.40
N MET A 117 -1.40 20.97 8.02
CA MET A 117 -1.98 21.18 6.68
C MET A 117 -0.99 20.85 5.54
N ASN A 118 0.26 21.34 5.60
CA ASN A 118 1.25 21.11 4.55
C ASN A 118 1.55 19.62 4.33
N TYR A 119 1.63 18.86 5.42
CA TYR A 119 1.84 17.42 5.36
C TYR A 119 0.62 16.69 4.78
N MET A 120 -0.58 17.06 5.24
CA MET A 120 -1.83 16.45 4.74
C MET A 120 -2.10 16.73 3.27
N MET A 121 -1.66 17.89 2.75
CA MET A 121 -1.79 18.21 1.32
C MET A 121 -1.06 17.20 0.42
N ILE A 122 0.11 16.70 0.85
CA ILE A 122 0.84 15.64 0.13
C ILE A 122 -0.02 14.37 0.07
N TRP A 123 -0.61 13.99 1.19
CA TRP A 123 -1.46 12.80 1.27
C TRP A 123 -2.77 12.93 0.49
N TYR A 124 -3.39 14.10 0.49
CA TYR A 124 -4.57 14.37 -0.34
C TYR A 124 -4.25 14.32 -1.82
N PHE A 125 -3.08 14.83 -2.22
CA PHE A 125 -2.59 14.68 -3.59
C PHE A 125 -2.39 13.22 -3.95
N LEU A 126 -1.69 12.43 -3.13
CA LEU A 126 -1.53 10.99 -3.35
C LEU A 126 -2.87 10.24 -3.42
N THR A 127 -3.83 10.62 -2.57
CA THR A 127 -5.18 10.08 -2.58
C THR A 127 -5.86 10.31 -3.93
N LEU A 128 -5.72 11.50 -4.51
CA LEU A 128 -6.30 11.84 -5.81
C LEU A 128 -5.76 10.97 -6.96
N PHE A 129 -4.48 10.61 -6.95
CA PHE A 129 -3.85 9.76 -7.97
C PHE A 129 -3.99 8.25 -7.71
N SER A 130 -4.29 7.86 -6.47
CA SER A 130 -4.47 6.45 -6.08
C SER A 130 -5.45 5.63 -6.94
N PRO A 131 -6.58 6.15 -7.48
CA PRO A 131 -7.47 5.34 -8.30
C PRO A 131 -6.83 4.88 -9.61
N ILE A 132 -5.95 5.68 -10.20
CA ILE A 132 -5.25 5.34 -11.46
C ILE A 132 -4.26 4.20 -11.21
N LEU A 133 -3.45 4.33 -10.15
CA LEU A 133 -2.49 3.30 -9.76
C LEU A 133 -3.20 2.00 -9.39
N ALA A 134 -4.30 2.08 -8.65
CA ALA A 134 -5.12 0.93 -8.29
C ALA A 134 -5.73 0.23 -9.51
N PHE A 135 -6.12 0.98 -10.54
CA PHE A 135 -6.61 0.41 -11.81
C PHE A 135 -5.52 -0.44 -12.48
N ILE A 136 -4.30 0.09 -12.55
CA ILE A 136 -3.14 -0.58 -13.15
C ILE A 136 -2.77 -1.82 -12.33
N CYS A 137 -2.65 -1.68 -11.01
CA CYS A 137 -2.29 -2.78 -10.11
C CYS A 137 -3.28 -3.94 -10.16
N TRP A 138 -4.54 -3.72 -10.53
CA TRP A 138 -5.52 -4.80 -10.70
C TRP A 138 -5.06 -5.81 -11.78
N TYR A 139 -4.32 -5.37 -12.80
CA TYR A 139 -3.81 -6.26 -13.85
C TYR A 139 -2.57 -7.07 -13.46
N SER A 140 -1.99 -6.87 -12.26
CA SER A 140 -0.86 -7.66 -11.72
C SER A 140 -1.12 -9.17 -11.65
N LYS A 141 -2.39 -9.58 -11.56
CA LYS A 141 -2.82 -10.99 -11.53
C LYS A 141 -3.36 -11.50 -12.88
N GLY A 142 -3.10 -10.79 -13.97
CA GLY A 142 -3.48 -11.22 -15.31
C GLY A 142 -2.56 -12.27 -15.93
N SER A 143 -2.75 -12.47 -17.23
CA SER A 143 -1.96 -13.30 -18.12
C SER A 143 -1.11 -12.47 -19.09
N GLY A 144 -0.08 -13.09 -19.68
CA GLY A 144 0.84 -12.44 -20.62
C GLY A 144 1.99 -11.65 -19.96
N ILE A 145 2.57 -10.72 -20.70
CA ILE A 145 3.74 -9.91 -20.31
C ILE A 145 3.39 -8.68 -19.47
N ILE A 146 2.20 -8.12 -19.65
CA ILE A 146 1.76 -6.90 -18.94
C ILE A 146 1.78 -7.05 -17.41
N PRO A 147 1.26 -8.15 -16.82
CA PRO A 147 1.36 -8.38 -15.37
C PRO A 147 2.80 -8.48 -14.88
N VAL A 148 3.71 -9.04 -15.69
CA VAL A 148 5.14 -9.13 -15.34
C VAL A 148 5.73 -7.73 -15.23
N ILE A 149 5.47 -6.85 -16.21
CA ILE A 149 5.93 -5.45 -16.16
C ILE A 149 5.37 -4.73 -14.94
N ILE A 150 4.07 -4.84 -14.69
CA ILE A 150 3.40 -4.22 -13.54
C ILE A 150 4.01 -4.71 -12.22
N ASN A 151 4.20 -6.03 -12.07
CA ASN A 151 4.75 -6.62 -10.85
C ASN A 151 6.21 -6.20 -10.63
N THR A 152 7.01 -6.11 -11.69
CA THR A 152 8.38 -5.60 -11.62
C THR A 152 8.39 -4.15 -11.10
N CYS A 153 7.51 -3.28 -11.61
CA CYS A 153 7.40 -1.90 -11.13
C CYS A 153 6.93 -1.83 -9.67
N ILE A 154 5.94 -2.63 -9.27
CA ILE A 154 5.47 -2.68 -7.87
C ILE A 154 6.61 -3.13 -6.96
N ILE A 155 7.33 -4.20 -7.32
CA ILE A 155 8.46 -4.70 -6.54
C ILE A 155 9.56 -3.65 -6.44
N ALA A 156 9.90 -2.95 -7.54
CA ALA A 156 10.90 -1.88 -7.51
C ALA A 156 10.52 -0.77 -6.52
N ILE A 157 9.27 -0.27 -6.57
CA ILE A 157 8.79 0.76 -5.64
C ILE A 157 8.81 0.23 -4.20
N MET A 158 8.35 -1.00 -3.97
CA MET A 158 8.36 -1.59 -2.62
C MET A 158 9.78 -1.78 -2.08
N ILE A 159 10.75 -2.11 -2.93
CA ILE A 159 12.17 -2.17 -2.55
C ILE A 159 12.66 -0.78 -2.11
N LEU A 160 12.38 0.26 -2.90
CA LEU A 160 12.74 1.64 -2.58
C LEU A 160 12.09 2.15 -1.28
N CYS A 161 10.89 1.66 -0.95
CA CYS A 161 10.20 2.04 0.28
C CYS A 161 10.64 1.22 1.51
N CYS A 162 11.06 -0.03 1.34
CA CYS A 162 11.31 -0.95 2.46
C CYS A 162 12.80 -1.11 2.80
N PHE A 163 13.71 -0.85 1.87
CA PHE A 163 15.15 -1.07 2.07
C PHE A 163 15.95 0.21 1.81
N GLY A 164 17.01 0.38 2.60
CA GLY A 164 17.99 1.42 2.35
C GLY A 164 18.99 0.89 1.33
N ILE A 165 19.04 1.49 0.15
CA ILE A 165 19.93 1.08 -0.91
C ILE A 165 20.85 2.25 -1.23
N GLY A 166 22.14 1.95 -1.37
CA GLY A 166 23.13 2.85 -1.93
C GLY A 166 24.08 2.08 -2.84
N MET A 167 24.99 2.79 -3.50
CA MET A 167 25.97 2.21 -4.42
C MET A 167 26.74 1.03 -3.80
N TRP A 168 27.01 1.08 -2.50
CA TRP A 168 27.87 0.12 -1.78
C TRP A 168 27.18 -0.59 -0.62
N TYR A 169 25.86 -0.42 -0.44
CA TYR A 169 25.16 -1.03 0.67
C TYR A 169 23.71 -1.37 0.34
N PHE A 170 23.22 -2.42 0.98
CA PHE A 170 21.81 -2.80 1.03
C PHE A 170 21.47 -3.06 2.51
N ASN A 171 20.59 -2.24 3.07
CA ASN A 171 20.25 -2.27 4.48
C ASN A 171 18.77 -2.55 4.72
N PHE A 172 18.50 -3.42 5.70
CA PHE A 172 17.17 -3.69 6.21
C PHE A 172 16.78 -2.57 7.18
N THR A 173 15.86 -1.70 6.76
CA THR A 173 15.48 -0.50 7.53
C THR A 173 14.73 -0.87 8.82
N SER A 174 13.82 -1.83 8.75
CA SER A 174 13.10 -2.37 9.91
C SER A 174 12.59 -3.78 9.63
N ILE A 175 12.34 -4.54 10.70
CA ILE A 175 11.71 -5.87 10.62
C ILE A 175 10.33 -5.75 9.94
N ILE A 176 9.59 -4.69 10.22
CA ILE A 176 8.24 -4.49 9.67
C ILE A 176 8.28 -4.20 8.18
N ASN A 177 9.20 -3.36 7.71
CA ASN A 177 9.38 -3.12 6.28
C ASN A 177 9.76 -4.41 5.53
N THR A 178 10.57 -5.25 6.17
CA THR A 178 10.92 -6.57 5.62
C THR A 178 9.69 -7.48 5.52
N ILE A 179 8.84 -7.51 6.55
CA ILE A 179 7.57 -8.29 6.56
C ILE A 179 6.60 -7.76 5.49
N ILE A 180 6.47 -6.44 5.36
CA ILE A 180 5.64 -5.78 4.34
C ILE A 180 6.11 -6.19 2.94
N PHE A 181 7.42 -6.17 2.69
CA PHE A 181 7.99 -6.59 1.43
C PHE A 181 7.74 -8.08 1.13
N ILE A 182 7.99 -8.97 2.09
CA ILE A 182 7.73 -10.41 1.94
C ILE A 182 6.26 -10.67 1.66
N THR A 183 5.35 -9.99 2.36
CA THR A 183 3.90 -10.09 2.15
C THR A 183 3.54 -9.65 0.73
N THR A 184 4.17 -8.59 0.22
CA THR A 184 4.00 -8.14 -1.16
C THR A 184 4.42 -9.22 -2.16
N LEU A 185 5.56 -9.88 -1.94
CA LEU A 185 6.01 -11.00 -2.80
C LEU A 185 5.03 -12.17 -2.78
N ILE A 186 4.49 -12.53 -1.61
CA ILE A 186 3.48 -13.58 -1.46
C ILE A 186 2.22 -13.21 -2.24
N ILE A 187 1.74 -11.96 -2.10
CA ILE A 187 0.56 -11.48 -2.80
C ILE A 187 0.79 -11.47 -4.31
N LEU A 188 1.96 -11.07 -4.80
CA LEU A 188 2.28 -10.98 -6.23
C LEU A 188 2.71 -12.31 -6.85
N TYR A 189 2.88 -13.36 -6.06
CA TYR A 189 3.32 -14.67 -6.53
C TYR A 189 2.46 -15.18 -7.70
N ASN A 190 3.12 -15.72 -8.72
CA ASN A 190 2.46 -16.30 -9.89
C ASN A 190 3.03 -17.70 -10.19
N THR A 191 4.03 -17.79 -11.07
CA THR A 191 4.86 -19.00 -11.24
C THR A 191 6.25 -18.72 -10.68
N PRO A 192 7.04 -19.74 -10.28
CA PRO A 192 8.39 -19.52 -9.77
C PRO A 192 9.26 -18.73 -10.76
N GLN A 193 9.19 -19.08 -12.05
CA GLN A 193 9.92 -18.38 -13.10
C GLN A 193 9.54 -16.89 -13.21
N LYS A 194 8.24 -16.57 -13.31
CA LYS A 194 7.79 -15.18 -13.42
C LYS A 194 8.12 -14.38 -12.16
N SER A 195 7.95 -14.97 -10.99
CA SER A 195 8.20 -14.30 -9.70
C SER A 195 9.68 -13.97 -9.51
N ILE A 196 10.59 -14.87 -9.93
CA ILE A 196 12.03 -14.61 -9.94
C ILE A 196 12.38 -13.50 -10.92
N ILE A 197 11.82 -13.52 -12.14
CA ILE A 197 12.05 -12.46 -13.15
C ILE A 197 11.60 -11.10 -12.61
N THR A 198 10.42 -11.01 -12.00
CA THR A 198 9.91 -9.75 -11.45
C THR A 198 10.72 -9.27 -10.26
N LEU A 199 11.25 -10.18 -9.44
CA LEU A 199 12.09 -9.85 -8.30
C LEU A 199 13.45 -9.29 -8.75
N ILE A 200 14.14 -9.99 -9.67
CA ILE A 200 15.42 -9.55 -10.21
C ILE A 200 15.24 -8.23 -10.97
N GLY A 201 14.22 -8.13 -11.84
CA GLY A 201 13.93 -6.91 -12.57
C GLY A 201 13.62 -5.74 -11.63
N GLY A 202 12.86 -5.98 -10.56
CA GLY A 202 12.53 -4.96 -9.56
C GLY A 202 13.75 -4.46 -8.81
N LEU A 203 14.66 -5.36 -8.43
CA LEU A 203 15.95 -5.01 -7.81
C LEU A 203 16.81 -4.16 -8.74
N VAL A 204 16.93 -4.55 -10.02
CA VAL A 204 17.70 -3.78 -11.01
C VAL A 204 17.12 -2.38 -11.20
N ILE A 205 15.80 -2.26 -11.38
CA ILE A 205 15.16 -0.94 -11.54
C ILE A 205 15.36 -0.09 -10.28
N ALA A 206 15.14 -0.64 -9.09
CA ALA A 206 15.32 0.09 -7.84
C ALA A 206 16.77 0.61 -7.70
N PHE A 207 17.76 -0.22 -8.04
CA PHE A 207 19.16 0.18 -8.02
C PHE A 207 19.45 1.30 -9.03
N VAL A 208 18.98 1.18 -10.27
CA VAL A 208 19.15 2.22 -11.30
C VAL A 208 18.52 3.54 -10.88
N VAL A 209 17.30 3.52 -10.31
CA VAL A 209 16.61 4.74 -9.85
C VAL A 209 17.40 5.47 -8.76
N ILE A 210 18.14 4.76 -7.91
CA ILE A 210 18.96 5.36 -6.85
C ILE A 210 20.27 5.94 -7.38
N LEU A 211 20.78 5.40 -8.48
CA LEU A 211 22.04 5.85 -9.08
C LEU A 211 21.89 7.02 -10.05
N LEU A 212 20.67 7.32 -10.50
CA LEU A 212 20.32 8.48 -11.33
C LEU A 212 20.14 9.73 -10.46
#